data_AF-A0A820RP47-F1
#
_entry.id   AF-A0A820RP47-F1
#
_cell.length_a   1.000
_cell.length_b   1.000
_cell.length_c   1.000
_cell.angle_alpha   90.00
_cell.angle_beta   90.00
_cell.angle_gamma   90.00
#
_symmetry.space_group_name_H-M   'P 1'
#
loop_
_entity.id
_entity.type
_entity.pdbx_description
1 polymer ?
#
loop_
_entity_poly.entity_id
_entity_poly.type
_entity_poly.pdbx_seq_one_letter_code
_entity_poly.pdbx_strand_id
1 'polypeptide(L)'
;HQSTGFTPYQLAFGHQPSHPFQPSTSSFKFTKPHDYWTQIVQYKNLILKQAKHNIIHKQQVSKRRFDTNRSHPQFTLGDLVWMKILVDRGKPDARYSGLVRIVQVLSPVSFIVEDQNFQTFQVHSNNIKRVYAHE
;
A
#
# COMPACT_ATOMS: atom_id res chain seq x y z
N HIS A 1 -3.85 -10.40 12.55
CA HIS A 1 -3.78 -9.72 11.24
C HIS A 1 -5.12 -9.10 10.91
N GLN A 2 -5.20 -7.77 10.85
CA GLN A 2 -6.46 -7.02 10.76
C GLN A 2 -7.16 -7.12 9.39
N SER A 3 -6.41 -7.44 8.32
CA SER A 3 -6.93 -7.47 6.95
C SER A 3 -7.50 -8.83 6.53
N THR A 4 -6.92 -9.94 6.98
CA THR A 4 -7.35 -11.30 6.60
C THR A 4 -8.38 -11.91 7.56
N GLY A 5 -8.31 -11.56 8.85
CA GLY A 5 -9.14 -12.17 9.91
C GLY A 5 -8.58 -13.51 10.43
N PHE A 6 -7.48 -14.00 9.88
CA PHE A 6 -6.84 -15.28 10.23
C PHE A 6 -5.37 -15.10 10.59
N THR A 7 -4.82 -16.00 11.39
CA THR A 7 -3.38 -16.04 11.68
C THR A 7 -2.61 -16.66 10.49
N PRO A 8 -1.31 -16.35 10.33
CA PRO A 8 -0.49 -16.99 9.30
C PRO A 8 -0.49 -18.51 9.42
N TYR A 9 -0.50 -19.03 10.64
CA TYR A 9 -0.59 -20.48 10.91
C TYR A 9 -1.89 -21.08 10.35
N GLN A 10 -3.04 -20.48 10.63
CA GLN A 10 -4.33 -20.96 10.11
C GLN A 10 -4.38 -20.92 8.57
N LEU A 11 -3.75 -19.92 7.94
CA LEU A 11 -3.68 -19.84 6.48
C LEU A 11 -2.80 -20.95 5.88
N ALA A 12 -1.71 -21.31 6.56
CA ALA A 12 -0.81 -22.36 6.13
C ALA A 12 -1.41 -23.76 6.33
N PHE A 13 -1.91 -24.03 7.54
CA PHE A 13 -2.26 -25.37 8.00
C PHE A 13 -3.77 -25.65 8.04
N GLY A 14 -4.62 -24.63 7.92
CA GLY A 14 -6.06 -24.83 7.91
C GLY A 14 -6.62 -25.28 9.26
N HIS A 15 -5.95 -24.99 10.37
CA HIS A 15 -6.53 -25.21 11.71
C HIS A 15 -5.91 -24.23 12.71
N GLN A 16 -6.50 -24.17 13.90
CA GLN A 16 -5.95 -23.40 15.00
C GLN A 16 -4.69 -24.09 15.54
N PRO A 17 -3.65 -23.33 15.94
CA PRO A 17 -2.55 -23.91 16.68
C PRO A 17 -3.09 -24.47 18.00
N SER A 18 -2.81 -25.74 18.28
CA SER A 18 -3.16 -26.35 19.56
C SER A 18 -2.08 -26.06 20.60
N HIS A 19 -2.46 -25.51 21.76
CA HIS A 19 -1.52 -25.40 22.87
C HIS A 19 -1.36 -26.76 23.56
N PRO A 20 -0.15 -27.19 23.97
CA PRO A 20 0.05 -28.46 24.68
C PRO A 20 -0.74 -28.58 25.99
N PHE A 21 -1.10 -27.45 26.62
CA PHE A 21 -1.93 -27.40 27.83
C PHE A 21 -3.40 -27.07 27.55
N GLN A 22 -3.84 -27.03 26.29
CA GLN A 22 -5.22 -26.73 25.97
C GLN A 22 -6.09 -27.96 26.26
N PRO A 23 -7.16 -27.84 27.08
CA PRO A 23 -8.09 -28.93 27.27
C PRO A 23 -8.72 -29.30 25.92
N SER A 24 -8.84 -30.61 25.65
CA SER A 24 -9.45 -31.10 24.42
C SER A 24 -10.91 -30.62 24.36
N THR A 25 -11.19 -29.66 23.49
CA THR A 25 -12.55 -29.18 23.24
C THR A 25 -13.16 -30.09 22.19
N SER A 26 -14.27 -30.76 22.55
CA SER A 26 -15.07 -31.69 21.72
C SER A 26 -14.29 -32.46 20.64
N SER A 27 -13.93 -33.71 20.92
CA SER A 27 -13.34 -34.58 19.90
C SER A 27 -14.36 -34.87 18.80
N PHE A 28 -14.05 -34.47 17.57
CA PHE A 28 -14.75 -34.96 16.40
C PHE A 28 -14.39 -36.45 16.25
N LYS A 29 -15.39 -37.32 16.37
CA LYS A 29 -15.23 -38.75 16.11
C LYS A 29 -15.46 -39.00 14.63
N PHE A 30 -14.38 -39.27 13.90
CA PHE A 30 -14.46 -39.70 12.50
C PHE A 30 -14.63 -41.20 12.44
N THR A 31 -15.54 -41.68 11.58
CA THR A 31 -15.73 -43.11 11.38
C THR A 31 -14.66 -43.68 10.45
N LYS A 32 -14.20 -42.89 9.46
CA LYS A 32 -13.11 -43.26 8.56
C LYS A 32 -11.92 -42.31 8.73
N PRO A 33 -10.68 -42.80 8.74
CA PRO A 33 -9.48 -41.95 8.84
C PRO A 33 -9.38 -40.88 7.73
N HIS A 34 -9.89 -41.18 6.53
CA HIS A 34 -9.89 -40.24 5.40
C HIS A 34 -10.80 -39.01 5.63
N ASP A 35 -11.86 -39.14 6.44
CA ASP A 35 -12.83 -38.07 6.64
C ASP A 35 -12.19 -36.86 7.32
N TYR A 36 -11.25 -37.09 8.25
CA TYR A 36 -10.48 -36.04 8.91
C TYR A 36 -9.69 -35.17 7.92
N TRP A 37 -8.96 -35.82 7.00
CA TRP A 37 -8.18 -35.10 6.00
C TRP A 37 -9.08 -34.30 5.07
N THR A 38 -10.19 -34.88 4.62
CA THR A 38 -11.14 -34.16 3.77
C THR A 38 -11.71 -32.92 4.45
N GLN A 39 -12.02 -33.00 5.75
CA GLN A 39 -12.50 -31.85 6.51
C GLN A 39 -11.44 -30.75 6.63
N ILE A 40 -10.18 -31.10 6.90
CA ILE A 40 -9.08 -30.12 6.95
C ILE A 40 -8.95 -29.39 5.61
N VAL A 41 -8.95 -30.13 4.50
CA VAL A 41 -8.83 -29.55 3.16
C VAL A 41 -10.02 -28.61 2.87
N GLN A 42 -11.25 -29.05 3.18
CA GLN A 42 -12.44 -28.22 3.00
C GLN A 42 -12.38 -26.94 3.84
N TYR A 43 -12.01 -27.06 5.11
CA TYR A 43 -11.93 -25.93 6.02
C TYR A 43 -10.79 -24.96 5.62
N LYS A 44 -9.64 -25.48 5.20
CA LYS A 44 -8.55 -24.67 4.63
C LYS A 44 -9.02 -23.88 3.42
N ASN A 45 -9.73 -24.51 2.49
CA ASN A 45 -10.27 -23.85 1.31
C ASN A 45 -11.26 -22.74 1.68
N LEU A 46 -12.11 -22.97 2.68
CA LEU A 46 -13.06 -21.98 3.20
C LEU A 46 -12.31 -20.78 3.80
N ILE A 47 -11.31 -21.02 4.66
CA ILE A 47 -10.46 -19.96 5.23
C ILE A 47 -9.81 -19.13 4.12
N LEU A 48 -9.18 -19.77 3.13
CA LEU A 48 -8.47 -19.07 2.06
C LEU A 48 -9.44 -18.23 1.21
N LYS A 49 -10.63 -18.76 0.92
CA LYS A 49 -11.68 -18.03 0.21
C LYS A 49 -12.11 -16.79 1.00
N GLN A 50 -12.34 -16.93 2.30
CA GLN A 50 -12.74 -15.81 3.15
C GLN A 50 -11.61 -14.78 3.30
N ALA A 51 -10.37 -15.23 3.49
CA ALA A 51 -9.20 -14.36 3.58
C ALA A 51 -9.03 -13.54 2.30
N LYS A 52 -9.17 -14.17 1.13
CA LYS A 52 -9.12 -13.49 -0.17
C LYS A 52 -10.21 -12.43 -0.29
N HIS A 53 -11.45 -12.76 0.09
CA HIS A 53 -12.56 -11.80 0.09
C HIS A 53 -12.26 -10.59 0.99
N ASN A 54 -11.78 -10.84 2.21
CA ASN A 54 -11.45 -9.80 3.17
C ASN A 54 -10.32 -8.88 2.64
N ILE A 55 -9.28 -9.45 2.03
CA ILE A 55 -8.19 -8.68 1.41
C ILE A 55 -8.74 -7.74 0.34
N ILE A 56 -9.55 -8.25 -0.60
CA ILE A 56 -10.11 -7.45 -1.69
C ILE A 56 -10.98 -6.33 -1.13
N HIS A 57 -11.87 -6.64 -0.18
CA HIS A 57 -12.75 -5.65 0.44
C HIS A 57 -11.94 -4.57 1.18
N LYS A 58 -10.95 -4.94 1.99
CA LYS A 58 -10.11 -3.98 2.72
C LYS A 58 -9.27 -3.13 1.77
N GLN A 59 -8.77 -3.70 0.67
CA GLN A 59 -8.06 -2.96 -0.36
C GLN A 59 -8.96 -1.90 -1.01
N GLN A 60 -10.22 -2.23 -1.33
CA GLN A 60 -11.18 -1.27 -1.88
C GLN A 60 -11.51 -0.15 -0.88
N VAL A 61 -11.76 -0.48 0.38
CA VAL A 61 -12.03 0.52 1.43
C VAL A 61 -10.83 1.43 1.64
N SER A 62 -9.62 0.87 1.71
CA SER A 62 -8.38 1.63 1.85
C SER A 62 -8.18 2.58 0.68
N LYS A 63 -8.37 2.09 -0.55
CA LYS A 63 -8.30 2.90 -1.77
C LYS A 63 -9.30 4.06 -1.73
N ARG A 64 -10.57 3.80 -1.43
CA ARG A 64 -11.61 4.85 -1.34
C ARG A 64 -11.22 5.94 -0.34
N ARG A 65 -10.77 5.53 0.86
CA ARG A 65 -10.33 6.48 1.91
C ARG A 65 -9.12 7.31 1.50
N PHE A 66 -8.17 6.68 0.81
CA PHE A 66 -7.02 7.38 0.27
C PHE A 66 -7.44 8.40 -0.79
N ASP A 67 -8.28 7.98 -1.74
CA ASP A 67 -8.76 8.81 -2.85
C ASP A 67 -9.62 10.00 -2.36
N THR A 68 -10.38 9.86 -1.27
CA THR A 68 -11.21 10.97 -0.73
C THR A 68 -10.42 12.19 -0.26
N ASN A 69 -9.21 12.00 0.26
CA ASN A 69 -8.38 13.09 0.79
C ASN A 69 -7.15 13.37 -0.09
N ARG A 70 -7.11 12.78 -1.29
CA ARG A 70 -5.95 12.91 -2.17
C ARG A 70 -5.96 14.28 -2.83
N SER A 71 -4.95 15.10 -2.52
CA SER A 71 -4.69 16.27 -3.35
C SER A 71 -4.21 15.79 -4.72
N HIS A 72 -4.83 16.33 -5.77
CA HIS A 72 -4.46 16.09 -7.16
C HIS A 72 -3.87 17.38 -7.73
N PRO A 73 -2.65 17.77 -7.33
CA PRO A 73 -2.02 18.93 -7.93
C PRO A 73 -1.85 18.65 -9.43
N GLN A 74 -2.53 19.45 -10.25
CA GLN A 74 -2.37 19.40 -11.70
C GLN A 74 -1.21 20.29 -12.08
N PHE A 75 -0.28 19.72 -12.84
CA PHE A 75 0.86 20.43 -13.38
C PHE A 75 0.84 20.33 -14.90
N THR A 76 1.21 21.42 -15.56
CA THR A 76 1.27 21.52 -17.01
C THR A 76 2.70 21.68 -17.51
N LEU A 77 2.92 21.36 -18.79
CA LEU A 77 4.20 21.58 -19.44
C LEU A 77 4.54 23.07 -19.40
N GLY A 78 5.77 23.39 -19.02
CA GLY A 78 6.24 24.77 -18.83
C GLY A 78 6.06 25.33 -17.42
N ASP A 79 5.31 24.67 -16.54
CA ASP A 79 5.14 25.12 -15.16
C ASP A 79 6.49 25.18 -14.42
N LEU A 80 6.68 26.25 -13.65
CA LEU A 80 7.77 26.36 -12.69
C LEU A 80 7.37 25.74 -11.35
N VAL A 81 8.21 24.84 -10.85
CA VAL A 81 7.99 24.10 -9.62
C VAL A 81 9.24 24.06 -8.76
N TRP A 82 9.04 23.95 -7.45
CA TRP A 82 10.05 23.65 -6.46
C TRP A 82 10.17 22.14 -6.25
N MET A 83 11.39 21.58 -6.15
CA MET A 83 11.60 20.15 -5.85
C MET A 83 11.84 19.90 -4.36
N LYS A 84 11.32 18.81 -3.83
CA LYS A 84 11.53 18.41 -2.44
C LYS A 84 12.93 17.79 -2.27
N ILE A 85 13.70 18.29 -1.31
CA ILE A 85 15.04 17.77 -0.99
C ILE A 85 14.92 16.40 -0.27
N LEU A 86 15.38 15.28 -0.83
CA LEU A 86 15.13 13.96 -0.21
C LEU A 86 16.18 13.51 0.82
N VAL A 87 17.30 14.22 0.92
CA VAL A 87 18.37 13.92 1.88
C VAL A 87 18.04 14.36 3.30
N ASP A 88 18.76 13.80 4.27
CA ASP A 88 18.66 14.15 5.69
C ASP A 88 18.96 15.63 5.89
N ARG A 89 18.14 16.30 6.71
CA ARG A 89 18.19 17.77 6.88
C ARG A 89 18.15 18.14 8.35
N GLY A 90 18.86 19.21 8.71
CA GLY A 90 18.76 19.83 10.02
C GLY A 90 17.47 20.64 10.19
N LYS A 91 17.11 20.97 11.43
CA LYS A 91 16.16 22.06 11.73
C LYS A 91 17.01 23.33 11.86
N PRO A 92 17.07 24.26 10.88
CA PRO A 92 15.96 24.81 10.09
C PRO A 92 16.20 24.82 8.57
N ASP A 93 16.52 23.68 7.97
CA ASP A 93 16.84 23.65 6.54
C ASP A 93 15.60 23.77 5.64
N ALA A 94 15.80 24.37 4.46
CA ALA A 94 14.77 24.49 3.44
C ALA A 94 14.19 23.11 3.08
N ARG A 95 12.88 23.03 2.85
CA ARG A 95 12.21 21.76 2.49
C ARG A 95 12.18 21.47 1.01
N TYR A 96 12.33 22.51 0.22
CA TYR A 96 12.30 22.46 -1.22
C TYR A 96 13.47 23.27 -1.76
N SER A 97 14.00 22.87 -2.90
CA SER A 97 15.09 23.51 -3.60
C SER A 97 14.78 23.60 -5.09
N GLY A 98 15.48 24.51 -5.75
CA GLY A 98 15.54 24.58 -7.21
C GLY A 98 14.24 25.08 -7.82
N LEU A 99 14.35 26.16 -8.59
CA LEU A 99 13.31 26.54 -9.53
C LEU A 99 13.52 25.70 -10.79
N VAL A 100 12.70 24.67 -10.98
CA VAL A 100 12.79 23.76 -12.12
C VAL A 100 11.53 23.86 -12.97
N ARG A 101 11.67 23.57 -14.27
CA ARG A 101 10.56 23.63 -15.22
C ARG A 101 10.10 22.23 -15.59
N ILE A 102 8.80 22.00 -15.68
CA ILE A 102 8.28 20.75 -16.24
C ILE A 102 8.48 20.78 -17.76
N VAL A 103 9.30 19.86 -18.25
CA VAL A 103 9.60 19.70 -19.69
C VAL A 103 8.81 18.56 -20.33
N GLN A 104 8.36 17.58 -19.53
CA GLN A 104 7.55 16.47 -20.03
C GLN A 104 6.58 15.94 -18.97
N VAL A 105 5.37 15.55 -19.39
CA VAL A 105 4.37 14.88 -18.57
C VAL A 105 4.35 13.39 -18.94
N LEU A 106 4.74 12.51 -18.01
CA LEU A 106 4.73 11.06 -18.24
C LEU A 106 3.41 10.41 -17.78
N SER A 107 2.86 10.90 -16.67
CA SER A 107 1.56 10.50 -16.14
C SER A 107 0.99 11.60 -15.22
N PRO A 108 -0.26 11.50 -14.73
CA PRO A 108 -0.82 12.47 -13.80
C PRO A 108 -0.03 12.67 -12.48
N VAL A 109 0.92 11.77 -12.18
CA VAL A 109 1.74 11.82 -10.96
C VAL A 109 3.24 11.82 -11.22
N SER A 110 3.68 11.71 -12.48
CA SER A 110 5.11 11.62 -12.81
C SER A 110 5.46 12.54 -13.97
N PHE A 111 6.50 13.34 -13.77
CA PHE A 111 6.93 14.42 -14.65
C PHE A 111 8.44 14.36 -14.83
N ILE A 112 8.93 14.86 -15.96
CA ILE A 112 10.35 15.20 -16.13
C ILE A 112 10.47 16.70 -15.96
N VAL A 113 11.37 17.09 -15.06
CA VAL A 113 11.72 18.48 -14.78
C VAL A 113 13.14 18.76 -15.20
N GLU A 114 13.39 19.99 -15.61
CA GLU A 114 14.69 20.50 -16.02
C GLU A 114 15.13 21.64 -15.08
N ASP A 115 16.37 21.57 -14.62
CA ASP A 115 16.99 22.64 -13.82
C ASP A 115 17.65 23.72 -14.68
N GLN A 116 18.25 24.72 -14.04
CA GLN A 116 18.94 25.82 -14.75
C GLN A 116 20.21 25.37 -15.49
N ASN A 117 20.72 24.17 -15.20
CA ASN A 117 21.89 23.58 -15.84
C ASN A 117 21.52 22.60 -16.96
N PHE A 118 20.24 22.60 -17.40
CA PHE A 118 19.69 21.65 -18.38
C PHE A 118 19.79 20.17 -17.96
N GLN A 119 19.92 19.91 -16.65
CA GLN A 119 19.83 18.56 -16.12
C GLN A 119 18.37 18.17 -15.94
N THR A 120 18.04 16.96 -16.38
CA THR A 120 16.68 16.44 -16.31
C THR A 120 16.55 15.39 -15.22
N PHE A 121 15.43 15.45 -14.50
CA PHE A 121 15.10 14.52 -13.43
C PHE A 121 13.67 14.05 -13.54
N GLN A 122 13.42 12.77 -13.30
CA GLN A 122 12.07 12.27 -13.15
C GLN A 122 11.61 12.46 -11.71
N VAL A 123 10.46 13.10 -11.52
CA VAL A 123 9.92 13.42 -10.20
C VAL A 123 8.44 13.01 -10.08
N HIS A 124 8.04 12.68 -8.87
CA HIS A 124 6.65 12.41 -8.52
C HIS A 124 5.95 13.70 -8.08
N SER A 125 4.66 13.87 -8.36
CA SER A 125 3.85 15.06 -8.00
C SER A 125 3.96 15.46 -6.53
N ASN A 126 3.95 14.49 -5.61
CA ASN A 126 4.17 14.71 -4.17
C ASN A 126 5.52 15.33 -3.79
N ASN A 127 6.52 15.25 -4.68
CA ASN A 127 7.87 15.77 -4.46
C ASN A 127 8.08 17.11 -5.16
N ILE A 128 7.05 17.70 -5.76
CA ILE A 128 7.11 19.03 -6.37
C ILE A 128 6.01 19.92 -5.84
N LYS A 129 6.23 21.24 -5.89
CA LYS A 129 5.23 22.26 -5.53
C LYS A 129 5.24 23.38 -6.56
N ARG A 130 4.07 23.85 -6.97
CA ARG A 130 3.97 25.01 -7.87
C ARG A 130 4.58 26.24 -7.21
N VAL A 131 5.31 27.02 -7.99
CA VAL A 131 5.83 28.32 -7.55
C VAL A 131 4.68 29.30 -7.67
N TYR A 132 4.18 29.80 -6.55
CA TYR A 132 3.24 30.93 -6.56
C TYR A 132 4.08 32.21 -6.57
N ALA A 133 4.08 32.92 -7.69
CA ALA A 133 4.52 34.31 -7.68
C ALA A 133 3.48 35.08 -6.86
N HIS A 134 3.91 35.69 -5.76
CA HIS A 134 3.15 36.78 -5.17
C HIS A 134 3.34 37.99 -6.10
N GLU A 135 2.31 38.31 -6.86
CA GLU A 135 2.13 39.67 -7.41
C GLU A 135 1.71 40.62 -6.28
#